data_AF-A0A1A6HTJ5-F1
#
_entry.id   AF-A0A1A6HTJ5-F1
#
_cell.length_a   1.000
_cell.length_b   1.000
_cell.length_c   1.000
_cell.angle_alpha   90.00
_cell.angle_beta   90.00
_cell.angle_gamma   90.00
#
_symmetry.space_group_name_H-M   'P 1'
#
loop_
_entity.id
_entity.type
_entity.pdbx_description
1 polymer ?
#
loop_
_entity_poly.entity_id
_entity_poly.type
_entity_poly.pdbx_seq_one_letter_code
_entity_poly.pdbx_strand_id
1 'polypeptide(L)'
;MPQSWIPGFSRKGMDVHFLPAQDERLKEKDRLKPKEKEKKDPSALKEREVPQHPSCLFFQYNTQLGPPYHILIDTNFINFSIKAKLDLVQSMMDCLYAKCIPCITDCVMAETEKLGQKY
;
A
#
# COMPACT_ATOMS: atom_id res chain seq x y z
N MET A 1 8.76 -43.41 11.54
CA MET A 1 9.45 -44.07 10.41
C MET A 1 9.00 -43.41 9.11
N PRO A 2 9.92 -43.17 8.16
CA PRO A 2 9.77 -42.20 7.08
C PRO A 2 9.18 -42.83 5.82
N GLN A 3 8.42 -42.06 5.04
CA GLN A 3 8.19 -42.38 3.64
C GLN A 3 8.81 -41.31 2.74
N SER A 4 9.67 -41.84 1.88
CA SER A 4 10.50 -41.23 0.86
C SER A 4 9.72 -40.65 -0.32
N TRP A 5 10.13 -39.46 -0.75
CA TRP A 5 10.49 -39.07 -2.12
C TRP A 5 9.64 -39.53 -3.32
N ILE A 6 9.05 -38.56 -4.05
CA ILE A 6 9.05 -38.55 -5.52
C ILE A 6 9.49 -37.15 -5.99
N PRO A 7 10.53 -37.04 -6.84
CA PRO A 7 11.09 -35.77 -7.30
C PRO A 7 10.44 -35.32 -8.63
N GLY A 8 10.36 -34.00 -8.86
CA GLY A 8 10.19 -33.48 -10.21
C GLY A 8 9.23 -32.30 -10.35
N PHE A 9 9.70 -31.10 -10.00
CA PHE A 9 9.30 -29.93 -10.79
C PHE A 9 10.40 -28.87 -10.73
N SER A 10 11.23 -28.86 -11.76
CA SER A 10 12.21 -27.80 -12.02
C SER A 10 11.47 -26.57 -12.52
N ARG A 11 11.50 -25.48 -11.75
CA ARG A 11 11.36 -24.12 -12.31
C ARG A 11 12.64 -23.36 -11.99
N LYS A 12 13.48 -23.23 -13.02
CA LYS A 12 14.60 -22.30 -13.10
C LYS A 12 14.14 -20.87 -12.75
N GLY A 13 14.86 -20.24 -11.84
CA GLY A 13 15.40 -18.89 -12.07
C GLY A 13 14.54 -17.71 -11.61
N MET A 14 14.74 -17.32 -10.34
CA MET A 14 15.01 -15.93 -9.95
C MET A 14 15.76 -16.00 -8.61
N ASP A 15 17.04 -16.34 -8.67
CA ASP A 15 17.91 -16.35 -7.49
C ASP A 15 18.24 -14.90 -7.12
N VAL A 16 17.42 -14.32 -6.24
CA VAL A 16 17.80 -13.10 -5.51
C VAL A 16 18.95 -13.51 -4.60
N HIS A 17 20.16 -13.00 -4.86
CA HIS A 17 21.34 -13.26 -4.04
C HIS A 17 21.12 -12.73 -2.63
N PHE A 18 20.59 -13.59 -1.75
CA PHE A 18 20.46 -13.30 -0.34
C PHE A 18 21.82 -13.53 0.30
N LEU A 19 22.40 -12.49 0.92
CA LEU A 19 23.67 -12.62 1.64
C LEU A 19 23.47 -13.60 2.81
N PRO A 20 24.30 -14.64 2.93
CA PRO A 20 24.21 -15.57 4.06
C PRO A 20 24.59 -14.83 5.35
N ALA A 21 23.95 -15.20 6.47
CA ALA A 21 24.16 -14.55 7.78
C ALA A 21 25.61 -14.62 8.30
N GLN A 22 26.46 -15.42 7.66
CA GLN A 22 27.88 -15.63 7.98
C GLN A 22 28.83 -14.88 7.04
N ASP A 23 28.30 -14.02 6.14
CA ASP A 23 29.14 -13.25 5.21
C ASP A 23 30.09 -12.31 5.98
N GLU A 24 31.37 -12.38 5.64
CA GLU A 24 32.46 -11.62 6.23
C GLU A 24 32.32 -10.11 6.02
N ARG A 25 31.56 -9.68 5.01
CA ARG A 25 31.24 -8.26 4.73
C ARG A 25 30.16 -7.68 5.65
N LEU A 26 29.42 -8.53 6.36
CA LEU A 26 28.34 -8.12 7.26
C LEU A 26 28.92 -7.70 8.61
N LYS A 27 28.68 -6.45 9.03
CA LYS A 27 29.12 -5.94 10.34
C LYS A 27 28.39 -6.70 11.44
N GLU A 28 29.05 -6.93 12.58
CA GLU A 28 28.49 -7.70 13.70
C GLU A 28 27.14 -7.14 14.22
N LYS A 29 26.93 -5.83 14.04
CA LYS A 29 25.66 -5.14 14.33
C LYS A 29 24.48 -5.59 13.46
N ASP A 30 24.74 -6.00 12.22
CA ASP A 30 23.74 -6.49 11.26
C ASP A 30 23.55 -8.02 11.35
N ARG A 31 24.50 -8.73 11.99
CA ARG A 31 24.41 -10.17 12.31
C ARG A 31 23.52 -10.44 13.52
N LEU A 32 23.43 -9.47 14.43
CA LEU A 32 22.55 -9.55 15.59
C LEU A 32 21.11 -9.41 15.10
N LYS A 33 20.41 -10.55 14.97
CA LYS A 33 18.94 -10.57 14.96
C LYS A 33 18.47 -9.63 16.08
N PRO A 34 17.56 -8.67 15.81
CA PRO A 34 16.96 -7.86 16.86
C PRO A 34 16.49 -8.82 17.96
N LYS A 35 16.99 -8.65 19.18
CA LYS A 35 16.64 -9.49 20.33
C LYS A 35 15.13 -9.70 20.30
N GLU A 36 14.71 -10.96 20.20
CA GLU A 36 13.32 -11.34 20.43
C GLU A 36 12.86 -10.60 21.67
N LYS A 37 11.81 -9.79 21.51
CA LYS A 37 11.13 -9.19 22.65
C LYS A 37 10.83 -10.33 23.61
N GLU A 38 11.32 -10.19 24.83
CA GLU A 38 11.16 -11.16 25.91
C GLU A 38 9.75 -11.74 25.90
N LYS A 39 9.65 -13.06 26.08
CA LYS A 39 8.39 -13.80 26.19
C LYS A 39 7.58 -13.21 27.34
N LYS A 40 6.65 -12.31 27.02
CA LYS A 40 5.64 -11.82 27.96
C LYS A 40 4.80 -12.99 28.44
N ASP A 41 4.49 -12.97 29.72
CA ASP A 41 3.85 -14.02 30.51
C ASP A 41 2.64 -14.70 29.83
N PRO A 42 2.41 -16.01 30.04
CA PRO A 42 1.29 -16.74 29.44
C PRO A 42 -0.11 -16.28 29.93
N SER A 43 -0.18 -15.34 30.88
CA SER A 43 -1.42 -14.78 31.42
C SER A 43 -1.77 -13.38 30.89
N ALA A 44 -0.91 -12.77 30.07
CA ALA A 44 -1.25 -11.53 29.39
C ALA A 44 -2.12 -11.87 28.17
N LEU A 45 -3.37 -11.40 28.18
CA LEU A 45 -4.29 -11.48 27.03
C LEU A 45 -3.52 -11.06 25.78
N LYS A 46 -3.27 -12.02 24.88
CA LYS A 46 -2.65 -11.75 23.59
C LYS A 46 -3.72 -11.04 22.77
N GLU A 47 -3.78 -9.72 22.89
CA GLU A 47 -4.70 -8.88 22.10
C GLU A 47 -4.44 -9.17 20.63
N ARG A 48 -5.29 -10.02 20.05
CA ARG A 48 -5.37 -10.19 18.62
C ARG A 48 -6.05 -8.93 18.11
N GLU A 49 -5.27 -8.00 17.59
CA GLU A 49 -5.78 -6.92 16.75
C GLU A 49 -6.36 -7.56 15.49
N VAL A 50 -7.62 -7.97 15.57
CA VAL A 50 -8.40 -8.34 14.39
C VAL A 50 -8.92 -7.03 13.83
N PRO A 51 -8.58 -6.66 12.59
CA PRO A 51 -9.11 -5.46 11.98
C PRO A 51 -10.64 -5.61 11.92
N GLN A 52 -11.33 -4.73 12.65
CA GLN A 52 -12.78 -4.69 12.65
C GLN A 52 -13.24 -4.21 11.27
N HIS A 53 -14.19 -4.94 10.67
CA HIS A 53 -14.78 -4.52 9.41
C HIS A 53 -15.60 -3.25 9.66
N PRO A 54 -15.44 -2.20 8.84
CA PRO A 54 -16.15 -0.95 9.09
C PRO A 54 -17.66 -1.15 8.88
N SER A 55 -18.47 -0.56 9.76
CA SER A 55 -19.93 -0.73 9.78
C SER A 55 -20.66 -0.14 8.58
N CYS A 56 -19.95 0.63 7.74
CA CYS A 56 -20.46 1.26 6.53
C CYS A 56 -20.45 0.36 5.29
N LEU A 57 -19.78 -0.79 5.36
CA LEU A 57 -19.70 -1.76 4.28
C LEU A 57 -20.79 -2.82 4.46
N PHE A 58 -21.80 -2.79 3.60
CA PHE A 58 -22.66 -3.96 3.38
C PHE A 58 -21.98 -4.86 2.36
N PHE A 59 -21.30 -5.91 2.84
CA PHE A 59 -20.34 -6.69 2.06
C PHE A 59 -19.20 -5.83 1.48
N GLN A 60 -19.27 -5.47 0.21
CA GLN A 60 -18.34 -4.58 -0.48
C GLN A 60 -19.00 -3.27 -0.92
N TYR A 61 -20.30 -3.11 -0.66
CA TYR A 61 -21.05 -1.90 -0.99
C TYR A 61 -20.94 -0.91 0.17
N ASN A 62 -20.37 0.25 -0.10
CA ASN A 62 -20.28 1.32 0.88
C ASN A 62 -21.51 2.22 0.78
N THR A 63 -22.42 2.12 1.75
CA THR A 63 -23.66 2.91 1.79
C THR A 63 -23.42 4.39 2.09
N GLN A 64 -22.20 4.77 2.52
CA GLN A 64 -21.83 6.17 2.80
C GLN A 64 -21.33 6.92 1.57
N LEU A 65 -21.12 6.24 0.44
CA LEU A 65 -20.76 6.90 -0.82
C LEU A 65 -22.00 7.52 -1.46
N GLY A 66 -22.35 8.72 -0.99
CA GLY A 66 -23.39 9.57 -1.57
C GLY A 66 -22.85 10.96 -1.92
N PRO A 67 -23.58 11.75 -2.72
CA PRO A 67 -23.22 13.14 -2.98
C PRO A 67 -23.24 13.99 -1.69
N PRO A 68 -22.29 14.92 -1.50
CA PRO A 68 -21.15 15.22 -2.37
C PRO A 68 -20.02 14.19 -2.25
N TYR A 69 -19.51 13.72 -3.39
CA TYR A 69 -18.40 12.76 -3.42
C TYR A 69 -17.08 13.45 -3.09
N HIS A 70 -16.37 12.94 -2.08
CA HIS A 70 -15.01 13.35 -1.76
C HIS A 70 -14.01 12.45 -2.50
N ILE A 71 -13.27 13.02 -3.44
CA ILE A 71 -12.39 12.25 -4.35
C ILE A 71 -10.94 12.65 -4.08
N LEU A 72 -10.14 11.69 -3.61
CA LEU A 72 -8.69 11.89 -3.47
C LEU A 72 -8.03 11.88 -4.85
N ILE A 73 -7.22 12.90 -5.11
CA ILE A 73 -6.51 13.05 -6.37
C ILE A 73 -5.04 12.73 -6.17
N ASP A 74 -4.48 11.98 -7.13
CA ASP A 74 -3.05 11.68 -7.23
C ASP A 74 -2.35 12.60 -8.26
N THR A 75 -1.03 12.75 -8.14
CA THR A 75 -0.20 13.56 -9.06
C THR A 75 -0.31 13.09 -10.50
N ASN A 76 -0.35 11.77 -10.71
CA ASN A 76 -0.53 11.20 -12.04
C ASN A 76 -1.86 11.64 -12.68
N PHE A 77 -2.94 11.64 -11.88
CA PHE A 77 -4.25 12.04 -12.38
C PHE A 77 -4.23 13.50 -12.86
N ILE A 78 -3.65 14.40 -12.06
CA ILE A 78 -3.46 15.81 -12.42
C ILE A 78 -2.65 15.93 -13.71
N ASN A 79 -1.52 15.21 -13.82
CA ASN A 79 -0.66 15.23 -15.00
C ASN A 79 -1.39 14.76 -16.27
N PHE A 80 -2.24 13.74 -16.17
CA PHE A 80 -3.04 13.26 -17.28
C PHE A 80 -4.17 14.23 -17.64
N SER A 81 -4.85 14.81 -16.66
CA SER A 81 -5.91 15.81 -16.89
C SER A 81 -5.38 17.04 -17.63
N ILE A 82 -4.19 17.54 -17.26
CA ILE A 82 -3.55 18.69 -17.93
C ILE A 82 -3.20 18.34 -19.39
N LYS A 83 -2.58 17.18 -19.64
CA LYS A 83 -2.25 16.72 -21.00
C LYS A 83 -3.48 16.57 -21.89
N ALA A 84 -4.58 16.07 -21.31
CA ALA A 84 -5.85 15.89 -22.00
C ALA A 84 -6.68 17.18 -22.11
N LYS A 85 -6.24 18.29 -21.48
CA LYS A 85 -6.98 19.57 -21.39
C LYS A 85 -8.38 19.41 -20.77
N LEU A 86 -8.49 18.53 -19.78
CA LEU A 86 -9.73 18.29 -19.06
C LEU A 86 -9.76 19.15 -17.80
N ASP A 87 -10.88 19.85 -17.59
CA ASP A 87 -11.15 20.46 -16.30
C ASP A 87 -11.52 19.39 -15.28
N LEU A 88 -10.77 19.34 -14.18
CA LEU A 88 -10.85 18.32 -13.14
C LEU A 88 -12.23 18.25 -12.51
N VAL A 89 -12.78 19.39 -12.10
CA VAL A 89 -14.05 19.44 -11.36
C VAL A 89 -15.22 19.12 -12.28
N GLN A 90 -15.26 19.76 -13.46
CA GLN A 90 -16.31 19.55 -14.43
C GLN A 90 -16.34 18.10 -14.94
N SER A 91 -15.18 17.54 -15.30
CA SER A 91 -15.11 16.15 -15.79
C SER A 91 -15.53 15.13 -14.73
N MET A 92 -15.24 15.38 -13.44
CA MET A 92 -15.69 14.52 -12.34
C MET A 92 -17.21 14.61 -12.14
N MET A 93 -17.79 15.80 -12.26
CA MET A 93 -19.25 15.97 -12.16
C MET A 93 -19.97 15.32 -13.34
N ASP A 94 -19.44 15.45 -14.56
CA ASP A 94 -20.02 14.83 -15.76
C ASP A 94 -19.87 13.30 -15.76
N CYS A 95 -18.83 12.77 -15.09
CA CYS A 95 -18.61 11.32 -14.94
C CYS A 95 -19.56 10.67 -13.93
N LEU A 96 -19.78 11.32 -12.77
CA LEU A 96 -20.58 10.76 -11.67
C LEU A 96 -22.02 11.31 -11.62
N TYR A 97 -22.37 12.28 -12.47
CA TYR A 97 -23.64 13.00 -12.48
C TYR A 97 -24.06 13.55 -11.10
N ALA A 98 -23.07 13.97 -10.31
CA ALA A 98 -23.24 14.40 -8.94
C ALA A 98 -22.22 15.48 -8.56
N LYS A 99 -22.45 16.16 -7.44
CA LYS A 99 -21.48 17.12 -6.89
C LYS A 99 -20.23 16.40 -6.40
N CYS A 100 -19.08 16.76 -6.96
CA CYS A 100 -17.77 16.20 -6.60
C CYS A 100 -16.90 17.27 -5.95
N ILE A 101 -16.18 16.88 -4.90
CA ILE A 101 -15.23 17.72 -4.17
C ILE A 101 -13.85 17.05 -4.31
N PRO A 102 -12.96 17.61 -5.14
CA PRO A 102 -11.59 17.13 -5.24
C PRO A 102 -10.83 17.40 -3.94
N CYS A 103 -10.10 16.41 -3.45
CA CYS A 103 -9.26 16.50 -2.26
C CYS A 103 -7.80 16.20 -2.66
N ILE A 104 -6.93 17.18 -2.48
CA ILE A 104 -5.49 17.05 -2.73
C ILE A 104 -4.82 16.95 -1.36
N THR A 105 -3.97 15.94 -1.20
CA THR A 105 -3.18 15.76 0.02
C THR A 105 -1.85 16.49 -0.07
N ASP A 106 -1.25 16.80 1.08
CA ASP A 106 0.03 17.52 1.15
C ASP A 106 1.16 16.77 0.42
N CYS A 107 1.14 15.43 0.42
CA CYS A 107 2.13 14.64 -0.32
C CYS A 107 2.00 14.83 -1.83
N VAL A 108 0.77 14.86 -2.36
CA VAL A 108 0.49 15.07 -3.79
C VAL A 108 0.85 16.49 -4.20
N MET A 109 0.59 17.48 -3.34
CA MET A 109 1.02 18.86 -3.56
C MET A 109 2.55 18.95 -3.62
N ALA A 110 3.25 18.38 -2.64
CA ALA A 110 4.72 18.36 -2.59
C ALA A 110 5.36 17.61 -3.77
N GLU A 111 4.75 16.53 -4.24
CA GLU A 111 5.20 15.82 -5.44
C GLU A 111 5.00 16.65 -6.70
N THR A 112 3.87 17.35 -6.83
CA THR A 112 3.60 18.24 -7.97
C THR A 112 4.59 19.39 -8.03
N GLU A 113 4.93 19.99 -6.89
CA GLU A 113 5.95 21.05 -6.80
C GLU A 113 7.36 20.56 -7.18
N LYS A 114 7.70 19.31 -6.81
CA LYS A 114 9.00 18.69 -7.16
C LYS A 114 9.16 18.41 -8.66
N LEU A 115 8.06 18.18 -9.38
CA LEU A 115 8.10 17.95 -10.83
C LEU A 115 8.51 19.22 -11.61
N GLY A 116 8.54 20.39 -10.97
CA GLY A 116 9.19 21.61 -11.43
C GLY A 116 8.40 22.45 -12.45
N GLN A 117 8.86 23.69 -12.69
CA GLN A 117 8.20 24.74 -13.51
C GLN A 117 8.07 24.46 -15.02
N LYS A 118 8.27 23.22 -15.48
CA LYS A 118 8.02 22.86 -16.89
C LYS A 118 6.54 22.52 -17.16
N TYR A 119 5.69 22.61 -16.14
CA TYR A 119 4.26 22.31 -16.18
C TYR A 119 3.44 23.45 -15.57
#